data_AF-A0A956MF68-F1
#
_entry.id   AF-A0A956MF68-F1
#
_cell.length_a   1.000
_cell.length_b   1.000
_cell.length_c   1.000
_cell.angle_alpha   90.00
_cell.angle_beta   90.00
_cell.angle_gamma   90.00
#
_symmetry.space_group_name_H-M   'P 1'
#
loop_
_entity.id
_entity.type
_entity.pdbx_description
1 polymer ?
#
loop_
_entity_poly.entity_id
_entity_poly.type
_entity_poly.pdbx_seq_one_letter_code
_entity_poly.pdbx_strand_id
1 'polypeptide(L)' 'MNKLFGFLGMTLGGWLGWAIGAHVSFFTAFIASVVGTGAGLFAARRALASLLG' A
#
# COMPACT_ATOMS: atom_id res chain seq x y z
N MET A 1 -11.46 4.36 15.49
CA MET A 1 -11.60 3.18 14.60
C MET A 1 -10.64 3.17 13.40
N ASN A 2 -9.59 4.00 13.35
CA ASN A 2 -8.61 4.04 12.25
C ASN A 2 -7.61 2.86 12.21
N LYS A 3 -7.42 2.17 13.33
CA LYS A 3 -6.39 1.13 13.45
C LYS A 3 -6.77 -0.17 12.72
N LEU A 4 -8.05 -0.52 12.72
CA LEU A 4 -8.58 -1.70 12.03
C LEU A 4 -8.59 -1.51 10.50
N PHE A 5 -8.95 -0.32 10.02
CA PHE A 5 -8.87 0.02 8.60
C PHE A 5 -7.42 0.05 8.10
N GLY A 6 -6.48 0.56 8.90
CA GLY A 6 -5.04 0.47 8.61
C GLY A 6 -4.55 -0.98 8.56
N PHE A 7 -5.00 -1.82 9.48
CA PHE A 7 -4.65 -3.24 9.52
C PHE A 7 -5.21 -4.01 8.32
N LEU A 8 -6.47 -3.75 7.94
CA LEU A 8 -7.09 -4.33 6.76
C LEU A 8 -6.39 -3.89 5.47
N GLY A 9 -6.03 -2.60 5.36
CA GLY A 9 -5.26 -2.09 4.22
C GLY A 9 -3.88 -2.74 4.09
N MET A 10 -3.18 -2.95 5.21
CA MET A 10 -1.89 -3.65 5.23
C MET A 10 -2.05 -5.13 4.85
N THR A 11 -3.06 -5.82 5.37
CA THR A 11 -3.29 -7.24 5.07
C THR A 11 -3.70 -7.45 3.62
N LEU A 12 -4.63 -6.64 3.10
CA LEU A 12 -5.09 -6.75 1.71
C LEU A 12 -4.04 -6.27 0.72
N GLY A 13 -3.33 -5.17 1.02
CA GLY A 13 -2.24 -4.67 0.18
C GLY A 13 -1.05 -5.63 0.14
N GLY A 14 -0.72 -6.26 1.27
CA GLY A 14 0.29 -7.30 1.36
C GLY A 14 -0.11 -8.56 0.58
N TRP A 15 -1.36 -9.01 0.70
CA TRP A 15 -1.87 -10.18 -0.01
C TRP A 15 -1.94 -9.97 -1.53
N LEU A 16 -2.43 -8.82 -1.98
CA LEU A 16 -2.45 -8.44 -3.41
C LEU A 16 -1.04 -8.25 -3.96
N GLY A 17 -0.14 -7.64 -3.20
CA GLY A 17 1.28 -7.50 -3.56
C GLY A 17 1.98 -8.84 -3.73
N TRP A 18 1.67 -9.82 -2.87
CA TRP A 18 2.20 -11.18 -2.95
C TRP A 18 1.61 -11.96 -4.13
N ALA A 19 0.30 -11.90 -4.33
CA ALA A 19 -0.39 -12.60 -5.42
C ALA A 19 0.07 -12.13 -6.81
N ILE A 20 0.30 -10.82 -6.98
CA ILE A 20 0.77 -10.23 -8.23
C ILE A 20 2.30 -10.39 -8.36
N GLY A 21 3.05 -10.26 -7.26
CA GLY A 21 4.51 -10.38 -7.25
C GLY A 21 5.03 -11.81 -7.47
N ALA A 22 4.33 -12.81 -6.93
CA ALA A 22 4.70 -14.23 -7.06
C ALA A 22 4.59 -14.75 -8.50
N HIS A 23 3.73 -14.13 -9.32
CA HIS A 23 3.48 -14.58 -10.69
C HIS A 23 4.44 -13.97 -11.72
N VAL A 24 5.25 -12.95 -11.37
CA VAL A 24 6.07 -12.21 -12.34
C VAL A 24 7.58 -12.34 -12.10
N SER A 25 8.06 -12.13 -10.86
CA SER A 25 9.44 -12.36 -10.39
C SER A 25 9.65 -11.62 -9.06
N PHE A 26 10.62 -12.04 -8.24
CA PHE A 26 11.00 -11.39 -6.98
C PHE A 26 11.29 -9.87 -7.16
N PHE A 27 11.84 -9.49 -8.31
CA PHE A 27 12.09 -8.10 -8.69
C PHE A 27 10.80 -7.29 -8.93
N THR A 28 9.76 -7.91 -9.49
CA THR A 28 8.46 -7.25 -9.68
C THR A 28 7.72 -7.09 -8.36
N ALA A 29 7.82 -8.07 -7.45
CA ALA A 29 7.32 -7.91 -6.08
C ALA A 29 8.01 -6.72 -5.38
N PHE A 30 9.32 -6.58 -5.54
CA PHE A 30 10.08 -5.44 -5.01
C PHE A 30 9.63 -4.11 -5.61
N ILE A 31 9.54 -4.00 -6.95
CA ILE A 31 9.08 -2.78 -7.62
C ILE A 31 7.63 -2.45 -7.24
N ALA A 32 6.73 -3.43 -7.17
CA ALA A 32 5.35 -3.23 -6.74
C ALA A 32 5.26 -2.75 -5.29
N SER A 33 6.11 -3.27 -4.39
CA SER A 33 6.20 -2.77 -3.00
C SER A 33 6.71 -1.33 -2.94
N VAL A 34 7.71 -0.95 -3.73
CA VAL A 34 8.22 0.43 -3.79
C VAL A 34 7.15 1.38 -4.34
N VAL A 35 6.48 1.01 -5.43
CA VAL A 35 5.39 1.80 -6.04
C VAL A 35 4.19 1.88 -5.10
N GLY A 36 3.80 0.78 -4.45
CA GLY A 36 2.73 0.76 -3.46
C GLY A 36 3.03 1.61 -2.23
N THR A 37 4.28 1.63 -1.78
CA THR A 37 4.74 2.50 -0.69
C THR A 37 4.66 3.98 -1.09
N GLY A 38 5.14 4.33 -2.29
CA GLY A 38 5.06 5.69 -2.82
C GLY A 38 3.61 6.18 -3.01
N ALA A 39 2.75 5.33 -3.58
CA ALA A 39 1.34 5.63 -3.77
C ALA A 39 0.59 5.75 -2.43
N GLY A 40 0.89 4.86 -1.47
CA GLY A 40 0.35 4.92 -0.11
C GLY A 40 0.77 6.18 0.62
N LEU A 41 2.03 6.61 0.48
CA LEU A 41 2.52 7.86 1.07
C LEU A 41 1.84 9.08 0.43
N PHE A 42 1.64 9.07 -0.90
CA PHE A 42 0.97 10.14 -1.62
C PHE A 42 -0.50 10.24 -1.21
N ALA A 43 -1.22 9.12 -1.17
CA ALA A 43 -2.61 9.07 -0.72
C ALA A 43 -2.74 9.47 0.76
N ALA A 44 -1.82 9.02 1.63
CA ALA A 44 -1.80 9.41 3.04
C ALA A 44 -1.52 10.91 3.20
N ARG A 45 -0.57 11.48 2.47
CA ARG A 45 -0.29 12.93 2.47
C ARG A 45 -1.47 13.74 1.93
N ARG A 46 -2.12 13.26 0.86
CA ARG A 46 -3.32 13.87 0.28
C ARG A 46 -4.46 13.85 1.29
N ALA A 47 -4.69 12.71 1.94
CA ALA A 47 -5.70 12.54 2.97
C ALA A 47 -5.43 13.42 4.20
N LEU A 48 -4.18 13.49 4.67
CA LEU A 48 -3.76 14.39 5.75
C LEU A 48 -3.94 15.86 5.39
N ALA A 49 -3.62 16.26 4.15
CA ALA A 49 -3.83 17.62 3.67
C ALA A 49 -5.31 18.01 3.62
N SER A 50 -6.21 17.06 3.33
CA SER A 50 -7.66 17.27 3.43
C SER A 50 -8.23 17.19 4.85
N LEU A 51 -7.45 16.74 5.84
CA LEU A 51 -7.88 16.58 7.24
C LEU A 51 -7.31 17.67 8.16
N LEU A 52 -6.24 18.34 7.72
CA LEU A 52 -5.63 19.54 8.34
C LEU A 52 -6.11 20.85 7.71
N GLY A 53 -7.16 20.80 6.88
CA GLY A 53 -7.85 21.97 6.31
C GLY A 53 -9.19 22.20 6.99
#